data_AF-A0A1N7RLB6-F1
#
_entry.id   AF-A0A1N7RLB6-F1
#
_cell.length_a   1.000
_cell.length_b   1.000
_cell.length_c   1.000
_cell.angle_alpha   90.00
_cell.angle_beta   90.00
_cell.angle_gamma   90.00
#
_symmetry.space_group_name_H-M   'P 1'
#
loop_
_entity.id
_entity.type
_entity.pdbx_description
1 polymer ?
#
loop_
_entity_poly.entity_id
_entity_poly.type
_entity_poly.pdbx_seq_one_letter_code
_entity_poly.pdbx_strand_id
1 'polypeptide(L)'
;MTDQLRSYPAAKPEIPELANVKHVFVKASARINNGAENSHQPTRERERRMRGFRDPKRTQAFLSSFGPTRQHFALKRHLLHAALYRKQLIARFAAWHRFTGLTRDPSDF
;
A
#
# COMPACT_ATOMS: atom_id res chain seq x y z
N MET A 1 -8.97 -14.21 -25.42
CA MET A 1 -7.98 -14.62 -24.40
C MET A 1 -8.58 -14.24 -23.04
N THR A 2 -8.96 -15.23 -22.21
CA THR A 2 -9.55 -14.98 -20.87
C THR A 2 -8.46 -14.92 -19.80
N ASP A 3 -8.58 -14.00 -18.85
CA ASP A 3 -7.67 -13.93 -17.68
C ASP A 3 -7.91 -15.17 -16.80
N GLN A 4 -6.92 -16.07 -16.72
CA GLN A 4 -7.04 -17.36 -16.05
C GLN A 4 -6.74 -17.25 -14.56
N LEU A 5 -7.50 -16.40 -13.87
CA LEU A 5 -7.46 -16.30 -12.42
C LEU A 5 -7.89 -17.63 -11.77
N ARG A 6 -7.30 -17.95 -10.62
CA ARG A 6 -7.52 -19.22 -9.90
C ARG A 6 -8.97 -19.38 -9.36
N SER A 7 -9.76 -18.31 -9.41
CA SER A 7 -11.20 -18.28 -9.10
C SER A 7 -12.09 -18.82 -10.23
N TYR A 8 -11.63 -18.79 -11.49
CA TYR A 8 -12.43 -19.21 -12.64
C TYR A 8 -12.95 -20.66 -12.57
N PRO A 9 -12.19 -21.67 -12.09
CA PRO A 9 -12.70 -23.03 -11.96
C PRO A 9 -13.96 -23.16 -11.10
N ALA A 10 -14.12 -22.27 -10.10
CA ALA A 10 -15.31 -22.25 -9.25
C ALA A 10 -16.51 -21.57 -9.91
N ALA A 11 -16.28 -20.64 -10.86
CA ALA A 11 -17.32 -19.95 -11.63
C ALA A 11 -17.74 -20.70 -12.92
N LYS A 12 -17.01 -21.76 -13.30
CA LYS A 12 -17.32 -22.62 -14.45
C LYS A 12 -18.76 -23.17 -14.50
N PRO A 13 -19.36 -23.68 -13.41
CA PRO A 13 -20.70 -24.25 -13.48
C PRO A 13 -21.79 -23.19 -13.68
N GLU A 14 -21.48 -21.91 -13.42
CA GLU A 14 -22.42 -20.81 -13.56
C GLU A 14 -22.46 -20.21 -14.98
N ILE A 15 -21.50 -20.58 -15.85
CA ILE A 15 -21.38 -20.05 -17.22
C ILE A 15 -21.42 -21.20 -18.22
N PRO A 16 -22.61 -21.54 -18.76
CA PRO A 16 -22.80 -22.70 -19.64
C PRO A 16 -21.95 -22.66 -20.92
N GLU A 17 -21.69 -21.46 -21.43
CA GLU A 17 -20.95 -21.19 -22.67
C GLU A 17 -19.46 -21.61 -22.57
N LEU A 18 -18.92 -21.72 -21.35
CA LEU A 18 -17.54 -22.10 -21.09
C LEU A 18 -17.35 -23.59 -20.82
N ALA A 19 -18.42 -24.38 -20.79
CA ALA A 19 -18.38 -25.80 -20.44
C ALA A 19 -17.51 -26.64 -21.40
N ASN A 20 -17.49 -26.28 -22.68
CA ASN A 20 -16.81 -27.05 -23.73
C ASN A 20 -15.46 -26.44 -24.17
N VAL A 21 -14.98 -25.38 -23.51
CA VAL A 21 -13.74 -24.69 -23.90
C VAL A 21 -12.53 -25.28 -23.18
N LYS A 22 -11.50 -25.69 -23.93
CA LYS A 22 -10.24 -26.22 -23.37
C LYS A 22 -9.42 -25.09 -22.74
N HIS A 23 -9.51 -24.95 -21.42
CA HIS A 23 -8.68 -24.00 -20.67
C HIS A 23 -7.26 -24.55 -20.46
N VAL A 24 -6.28 -23.99 -21.18
CA VAL A 24 -4.86 -24.33 -21.00
C VAL A 24 -4.31 -23.52 -19.83
N PHE A 25 -4.10 -24.17 -18.68
CA PHE A 25 -3.40 -23.55 -17.54
C PHE A 25 -1.97 -23.21 -17.95
N VAL A 26 -1.65 -21.92 -18.02
CA VAL A 26 -0.30 -21.48 -18.29
C VAL A 26 0.58 -21.83 -17.09
N LYS A 27 1.61 -22.66 -17.30
CA LYS A 27 2.58 -23.08 -16.28
C LYS A 27 3.24 -21.86 -15.63
N ALA A 28 3.66 -22.01 -14.37
CA ALA A 28 4.30 -20.96 -13.58
C ALA A 28 5.45 -20.23 -14.31
N SER A 29 6.10 -20.88 -15.27
CA SER A 29 7.15 -20.27 -16.12
C SER A 29 6.69 -19.04 -16.90
N ALA A 30 5.43 -18.95 -17.35
CA ALA A 30 4.96 -17.73 -18.00
C ALA A 30 4.55 -16.62 -17.01
N ARG A 31 4.35 -16.96 -15.74
CA ARG A 31 4.13 -15.98 -14.66
C ARG A 31 5.43 -15.32 -14.19
N ILE A 32 6.59 -15.81 -14.65
CA ILE A 32 7.90 -15.18 -14.38
C ILE A 32 7.92 -13.76 -14.95
N ASN A 33 7.31 -13.54 -16.12
CA ASN A 33 7.22 -12.20 -16.72
C ASN A 33 6.37 -11.25 -15.87
N ASN A 34 5.27 -11.73 -15.27
CA ASN A 34 4.45 -10.91 -14.39
C ASN A 34 5.23 -10.46 -13.12
N GLY A 35 6.23 -11.23 -12.68
CA GLY A 35 7.15 -10.83 -11.61
C GLY A 35 8.14 -9.75 -12.03
N ALA A 36 8.74 -9.88 -13.22
CA ALA A 36 9.60 -8.86 -13.80
C ALA A 36 8.83 -7.56 -14.09
N GLU A 37 7.62 -7.66 -14.66
CA GLU A 37 6.74 -6.53 -14.96
C GLU A 37 6.22 -5.85 -13.69
N ASN A 38 5.88 -6.62 -12.63
CA ASN A 38 5.42 -6.05 -11.36
C ASN A 38 6.53 -5.62 -10.40
N SER A 39 7.80 -5.94 -10.68
CA SER A 39 8.94 -5.51 -9.84
C SER A 39 9.03 -3.99 -9.69
N HIS A 40 8.53 -3.25 -10.70
CA HIS A 40 8.47 -1.80 -10.71
C HIS A 40 7.21 -1.22 -10.06
N GLN A 41 6.23 -2.03 -9.65
CA GLN A 41 5.02 -1.52 -8.99
C GLN A 41 5.31 -0.62 -7.79
N PRO A 42 6.25 -0.92 -6.88
CA PRO A 42 6.56 -0.03 -5.76
C PRO A 42 7.04 1.35 -6.19
N THR A 43 7.83 1.40 -7.26
CA THR A 43 8.33 2.65 -7.87
C THR A 43 7.18 3.40 -8.53
N ARG A 44 6.33 2.72 -9.30
CA ARG A 44 5.15 3.32 -9.95
C ARG A 44 4.11 3.81 -8.95
N GLU A 45 3.89 3.08 -7.86
CA GLU A 45 2.98 3.45 -6.77
C GLU A 45 3.52 4.66 -6.00
N ARG A 46 4.83 4.69 -5.74
CA ARG A 46 5.50 5.89 -5.22
C ARG A 46 5.34 7.07 -6.15
N GLU A 47 5.65 6.91 -7.44
CA GLU A 47 5.47 7.97 -8.45
C GLU A 47 4.02 8.45 -8.49
N ARG A 48 3.03 7.55 -8.51
CA ARG A 48 1.60 7.89 -8.48
C ARG A 48 1.21 8.66 -7.22
N ARG A 49 1.70 8.25 -6.05
CA ARG A 49 1.52 9.00 -4.78
C ARG A 49 2.23 10.36 -4.83
N MET A 50 3.37 10.44 -5.53
CA MET A 50 4.12 11.68 -5.76
C MET A 50 3.53 12.55 -6.89
N ARG A 51 2.59 12.06 -7.71
CA ARG A 51 1.86 12.88 -8.72
C ARG A 51 1.03 14.01 -8.08
N GLY A 52 0.93 14.07 -6.75
CA GLY A 52 0.34 15.19 -5.99
C GLY A 52 1.27 16.41 -5.83
N PHE A 53 2.55 16.31 -6.17
CA PHE A 53 3.53 17.40 -6.04
C PHE A 53 3.56 18.31 -7.28
N ARG A 54 2.39 18.80 -7.70
CA ARG A 54 2.24 19.69 -8.88
C ARG A 54 2.89 21.07 -8.68
N ASP A 55 3.08 21.48 -7.43
CA ASP A 55 3.67 22.77 -7.04
C ASP A 55 5.03 22.56 -6.33
N PRO A 56 6.15 23.01 -6.93
CA PRO A 56 7.48 22.91 -6.33
C PRO A 56 7.58 23.49 -4.92
N LYS A 57 6.87 24.58 -4.60
CA LYS A 57 6.94 25.21 -3.27
C LYS A 57 6.33 24.31 -2.20
N ARG A 58 5.17 23.71 -2.48
CA ARG A 58 4.51 22.75 -1.59
C ARG A 58 5.34 21.49 -1.40
N THR A 59 5.97 21.03 -2.47
CA THR A 59 6.89 19.88 -2.44
C THR A 59 8.10 20.17 -1.56
N GLN A 60 8.73 21.34 -1.71
CA GLN A 60 9.89 21.72 -0.90
C GLN A 60 9.52 21.80 0.58
N ALA A 61 8.38 22.41 0.91
CA ALA A 61 7.87 22.47 2.27
C ALA A 61 7.65 21.06 2.86
N PHE A 62 7.00 20.17 2.11
CA PHE A 62 6.82 18.78 2.51
C PHE A 62 8.16 18.05 2.70
N LEU A 63 9.07 18.14 1.73
CA LEU A 63 10.37 17.44 1.78
C LEU A 63 11.23 17.93 2.96
N SER A 64 11.17 19.22 3.28
CA SER A 64 11.94 19.81 4.39
C SER A 64 11.60 19.19 5.75
N SER A 65 10.33 18.81 5.98
CA SER A 65 9.86 18.24 7.25
C SER A 65 9.68 16.70 7.20
N PHE A 66 9.70 16.10 6.00
CA PHE A 66 9.41 14.68 5.81
C PHE A 66 10.47 13.76 6.46
N GLY A 67 11.76 14.12 6.40
CA GLY A 67 12.84 13.31 6.98
C GLY A 67 12.63 13.03 8.48
N PRO A 68 12.56 14.07 9.33
CA PRO A 68 12.29 13.94 10.76
C PRO A 68 10.96 13.23 11.05
N THR A 69 9.89 13.57 10.31
CA THR A 69 8.58 12.93 10.46
C THR A 69 8.67 11.42 10.21
N ARG A 70 9.32 11.01 9.12
CA ARG A 70 9.49 9.60 8.76
C ARG A 70 10.31 8.86 9.81
N GLN A 71 11.38 9.45 10.32
CA GLN A 71 12.19 8.86 11.38
C GLN A 71 11.37 8.68 12.68
N HIS A 72 10.57 9.68 13.05
CA HIS A 72 9.68 9.60 14.22
C HIS A 72 8.65 8.49 14.12
N PHE A 73 8.24 8.06 12.92
CA PHE A 73 7.30 6.94 12.73
C PHE A 73 7.94 5.62 12.27
N ALA A 74 9.25 5.59 12.04
CA ALA A 74 9.99 4.40 11.60
C ALA A 74 10.21 3.38 12.73
N LEU A 75 9.13 2.83 13.27
CA LEU A 75 9.17 1.70 14.20
C LEU A 75 9.57 0.43 13.45
N LYS A 76 10.50 -0.34 14.02
CA LYS A 76 10.94 -1.63 13.47
C LYS A 76 9.85 -2.69 13.70
N ARG A 77 8.78 -2.63 12.91
CA ARG A 77 7.60 -3.51 13.01
C ARG A 77 7.97 -5.01 13.06
N HIS A 78 9.02 -5.40 12.35
CA HIS A 78 9.51 -6.79 12.31
C HIS A 78 10.14 -7.28 13.62
N LEU A 79 10.50 -6.38 14.54
CA LEU A 79 11.05 -6.72 15.86
C LEU A 79 10.00 -6.65 16.97
N LEU A 80 8.77 -6.24 16.66
CA LEU A 80 7.75 -5.94 17.66
C LEU A 80 6.53 -6.82 17.48
N HIS A 81 6.03 -7.36 18.59
CA HIS A 81 4.72 -7.97 18.61
C HIS A 81 3.63 -6.93 18.30
N ALA A 82 2.53 -7.35 17.67
CA ALA A 82 1.50 -6.45 17.16
C ALA A 82 0.92 -5.52 18.25
N ALA A 83 0.68 -6.04 19.46
CA ALA A 83 0.18 -5.25 20.58
C ALA A 83 1.17 -4.15 21.01
N LEU A 84 2.46 -4.48 21.10
CA LEU A 84 3.51 -3.53 21.47
C LEU A 84 3.69 -2.45 20.40
N TYR A 85 3.66 -2.84 19.13
CA TYR A 85 3.71 -1.92 17.99
C TYR A 85 2.57 -0.89 18.02
N ARG A 86 1.32 -1.33 18.29
CA ARG A 86 0.16 -0.43 18.43
C ARG A 86 0.32 0.54 19.60
N LYS A 87 0.76 0.05 20.77
CA LYS A 87 1.03 0.91 21.95
C LYS A 87 2.06 2.00 21.63
N GLN A 88 3.17 1.63 20.98
CA GLN A 88 4.21 2.58 20.58
C GLN A 88 3.73 3.58 19.53
N LEU A 89 2.91 3.15 18.57
CA LEU A 89 2.29 4.05 17.59
C LEU A 89 1.40 5.09 18.26
N ILE A 90 0.52 4.68 19.19
CA ILE A 90 -0.35 5.59 19.94
C ILE A 90 0.47 6.65 20.68
N ALA A 91 1.52 6.23 21.38
CA ALA A 91 2.41 7.16 22.09
C ALA A 91 3.10 8.15 21.14
N ARG A 92 3.59 7.67 19.99
CA ARG A 92 4.24 8.53 18.98
C ARG A 92 3.28 9.51 18.32
N PHE A 93 2.03 9.10 18.08
CA PHE A 93 0.97 9.99 17.62
C PHE A 93 0.64 11.05 18.67
N ALA A 94 0.48 10.68 19.94
CA ALA A 94 0.23 11.64 21.01
C ALA A 94 1.36 12.68 21.12
N ALA A 95 2.62 12.25 21.03
CA ALA A 95 3.77 13.16 20.98
C ALA A 95 3.73 14.07 19.74
N TRP A 96 3.41 13.51 18.58
CA TRP A 96 3.28 14.28 17.33
C TRP A 96 2.19 15.36 17.40
N HIS A 97 1.03 15.04 17.98
CA HIS A 97 -0.06 16.00 18.20
C HIS A 97 0.38 17.17 19.09
N ARG A 98 1.16 16.89 20.15
CA ARG A 98 1.73 17.95 21.01
C ARG A 98 2.71 18.84 20.25
N PHE A 99 3.60 18.26 19.44
CA PHE A 99 4.58 19.02 18.66
C PHE A 99 3.96 19.89 17.56
N THR A 100 2.89 19.42 16.94
CA THR A 100 2.21 20.13 15.85
C THR A 100 1.19 21.16 16.32
N GLY A 101 0.97 21.28 17.64
CA GLY A 101 -0.09 22.14 18.19
C GLY A 101 -1.50 21.65 17.86
N LEU A 102 -1.64 20.44 17.33
CA LEU A 102 -2.92 19.78 17.09
C LEU A 102 -3.40 19.11 18.40
N THR A 103 -3.44 19.87 19.50
CA THR A 103 -4.35 19.56 20.59
C THR A 103 -5.74 19.83 20.03
N ARG A 104 -6.40 18.77 19.58
CA ARG A 104 -7.84 18.82 19.36
C ARG A 104 -8.43 19.07 20.74
N ASP A 105 -8.79 20.31 21.04
CA ASP A 105 -9.57 20.58 22.24
C ASP A 105 -10.86 19.78 22.10
N PRO A 106 -11.18 18.88 23.05
CA PRO A 106 -12.39 18.08 22.99
C PRO A 106 -13.68 18.91 23.20
N SER A 107 -13.57 20.24 23.26
CA SER A 107 -14.68 21.18 23.46
C SER A 107 -15.29 21.74 22.17
N ASP A 108 -14.75 21.39 21.00
CA ASP A 108 -15.35 21.75 19.70
C ASP A 108 -16.31 20.66 19.19
N PHE A 109 -17.38 20.37 19.95
CA PHE A 109 -18.64 19.75 19.49
C PHE A 109 -19.79 20.10 20.42
#